data_AF-A0A849IL83-F1
#
_entry.id   AF-A0A849IL83-F1
#
_cell.length_a   1.000
_cell.length_b   1.000
_cell.length_c   1.000
_cell.angle_alpha   90.00
_cell.angle_beta   90.00
_cell.angle_gamma   90.00
#
_symmetry.space_group_name_H-M   'P 1'
#
loop_
_entity.id
_entity.type
_entity.pdbx_description
1 polymer ?
#
loop_
_entity_poly.entity_id
_entity_poly.type
_entity_poly.pdbx_seq_one_letter_code
_entity_poly.pdbx_strand_id
1 'polypeptide(L)'
;MKTDRYQKGFSLVEILVGLVIGLVAMLAIFQTLALFEAQRRTTGAGADMQQSGLSALYNLEQDIRLGGFGLVKPGIVFNKTRLQGSIPCQKIDAFGNSSTFQSIPVQSQDGGGGLSDTLVTARLDTALGGVTTGQMHGYLVDAPGAAAGTTTYSGSSSSITVDTGKALKANDYILVSQPPSDCTLMQVASTYNYAALAAPADPTTVSVGSASNPAGNTSAAPTAATYTPGAEIIDIGQSNP
;
A
#
# COMPACT_ATOMS: atom_id res chain seq x y z
N MET A 1 42.87 91.17 29.33
CA MET A 1 42.58 90.46 30.59
C MET A 1 42.03 89.09 30.21
N LYS A 2 42.85 88.03 30.31
CA LYS A 2 42.50 86.67 29.88
C LYS A 2 41.87 85.96 31.08
N THR A 3 40.61 85.56 30.96
CA THR A 3 39.91 84.79 31.99
C THR A 3 40.18 83.31 31.77
N ASP A 4 41.00 82.71 32.63
CA ASP A 4 41.21 81.27 32.64
C ASP A 4 39.92 80.58 33.09
N ARG A 5 39.33 79.79 32.20
CA ARG A 5 38.16 78.97 32.52
C ARG A 5 38.61 77.78 33.37
N TYR A 6 38.20 77.72 34.63
CA TYR A 6 38.31 76.53 35.46
C TYR A 6 37.54 75.37 34.82
N GLN A 7 38.26 74.36 34.32
CA GLN A 7 37.65 73.10 33.94
C GLN A 7 37.19 72.38 35.21
N LYS A 8 35.88 72.21 35.36
CA LYS A 8 35.31 71.35 36.41
C LYS A 8 35.48 69.90 35.97
N GLY A 9 36.33 69.15 36.68
CA GLY A 9 36.44 67.70 36.52
C GLY A 9 35.18 66.99 37.02
N PHE A 10 34.96 65.75 36.56
CA PHE A 10 33.84 64.92 37.01
C PHE A 10 33.97 64.53 38.47
N SER A 11 32.85 64.55 39.20
CA SER A 11 32.79 64.04 40.58
C SER A 11 32.92 62.50 40.57
N LEU A 12 33.54 61.93 41.61
CA LEU A 12 33.62 60.47 41.81
C LEU A 12 32.22 59.83 41.79
N VAL A 13 31.23 60.53 42.35
CA VAL A 13 29.83 60.10 42.37
C VAL A 13 29.24 60.04 40.95
N GLU A 14 29.58 61.00 40.08
CA GLU A 14 29.14 61.02 38.68
C GLU A 14 29.66 59.81 37.90
N ILE A 15 30.92 59.44 38.14
CA ILE A 15 31.53 58.26 37.49
C ILE A 15 30.91 56.96 38.01
N LEU A 16 30.64 56.85 39.32
CA LEU A 16 29.99 55.67 39.89
C LEU A 16 28.57 55.48 39.36
N VAL A 17 27.78 56.56 39.26
CA VAL A 17 26.41 56.50 38.70
C VAL A 17 26.45 56.13 37.21
N GLY A 18 27.37 56.70 36.43
CA GLY A 18 27.55 56.37 35.02
C GLY A 18 27.89 54.89 34.79
N LEU A 19 28.77 54.32 35.63
CA LEU A 19 29.16 52.91 35.56
C LEU A 19 27.99 51.97 35.90
N VAL A 20 27.21 52.30 36.94
CA VAL A 20 26.04 51.50 37.33
C VAL A 20 25.00 51.50 36.21
N ILE A 21 24.68 52.66 35.63
CA ILE A 21 23.71 52.75 34.53
C ILE A 21 24.20 51.98 33.30
N GLY A 22 25.49 52.08 32.97
CA GLY A 22 26.11 51.33 31.87
C GLY A 22 26.03 49.81 32.05
N LEU A 23 26.25 49.31 33.27
CA LEU A 23 26.14 47.88 33.58
C LEU A 23 24.69 47.39 33.51
N VAL A 24 23.73 48.16 34.02
CA VAL A 24 22.30 47.81 33.93
C VAL A 24 21.84 47.77 32.47
N ALA A 25 22.26 48.73 31.66
CA ALA A 25 21.96 48.76 30.22
C ALA A 25 22.54 47.55 29.49
N MET A 26 23.79 47.18 29.75
CA MET A 26 24.41 45.98 29.17
C MET A 26 23.67 44.70 29.56
N LEU A 27 23.28 44.57 30.83
CA LEU A 27 22.55 43.40 31.33
C LEU A 27 21.20 43.25 30.62
N ALA A 28 20.46 44.35 30.47
CA ALA A 28 19.20 44.35 29.71
C ALA A 28 19.41 43.90 28.26
N ILE A 29 20.46 44.36 27.58
CA ILE A 29 20.78 43.95 26.20
C ILE A 29 21.07 42.44 26.14
N PHE A 30 21.94 41.92 27.00
CA PHE A 30 22.27 40.49 26.99
C PHE A 30 21.07 39.59 27.26
N GLN A 31 20.14 40.00 28.13
CA GLN A 31 18.90 39.26 28.35
C GLN A 31 18.04 39.18 27.09
N THR A 32 17.89 40.29 26.37
CA THR A 32 17.11 40.30 25.12
C THR A 32 17.76 39.42 24.05
N LEU A 33 19.10 39.49 23.89
CA LEU A 33 19.83 38.67 22.93
C LEU A 33 19.70 37.18 23.26
N ALA A 34 19.83 36.80 24.54
CA ALA A 34 19.64 35.42 24.97
C ALA A 34 18.22 34.91 24.66
N LEU A 35 17.19 35.74 24.85
CA LEU A 35 15.81 35.39 24.50
C LEU A 35 15.63 35.23 22.98
N PHE A 36 16.20 36.14 22.18
CA PHE A 36 16.15 36.06 20.72
C PHE A 36 16.86 34.81 20.19
N GLU A 37 18.02 34.44 20.76
CA GLU A 37 18.72 33.21 20.38
C GLU A 37 17.93 31.96 20.75
N ALA A 38 17.33 31.93 21.95
CA ALA A 38 16.46 30.85 22.37
C ALA A 38 15.26 30.69 21.43
N GLN A 39 14.58 31.80 21.08
CA GLN A 39 13.50 31.79 20.10
C GLN A 39 13.97 31.34 18.73
N ARG A 40 15.14 31.82 18.25
CA ARG A 40 15.72 31.42 16.96
C ARG A 40 16.00 29.92 16.89
N ARG A 41 16.51 29.31 17.96
CA ARG A 41 16.74 27.86 18.00
C ARG A 41 15.43 27.08 17.95
N THR A 42 14.42 27.53 18.71
CA THR A 42 13.09 26.90 18.71
C THR A 42 12.38 27.03 17.36
N THR A 43 12.46 28.20 16.70
CA THR A 43 11.87 28.38 15.37
C THR A 43 12.61 27.59 14.31
N GLY A 44 13.94 27.54 14.36
CA GLY A 44 14.77 26.70 13.50
C GLY A 44 14.44 25.21 13.66
N ALA A 45 14.46 24.70 14.90
CA ALA A 45 14.07 23.33 15.20
C ALA A 45 12.63 23.01 14.78
N GLY A 46 11.72 23.98 14.94
CA GLY A 46 10.34 23.87 14.44
C GLY A 46 10.26 23.71 12.93
N ALA A 47 11.05 24.49 12.17
CA ALA A 47 11.11 24.37 10.72
C ALA A 47 11.70 23.03 10.27
N ASP A 48 12.78 22.57 10.91
CA ASP A 48 13.40 21.26 10.61
C ASP A 48 12.44 20.09 10.89
N MET A 49 11.67 20.17 11.98
CA MET A 49 10.63 19.19 12.29
C MET A 49 9.51 19.19 11.25
N GLN A 50 9.06 20.35 10.78
CA GLN A 50 8.05 20.43 9.72
C GLN A 50 8.55 19.83 8.42
N GLN A 51 9.80 20.11 8.03
CA GLN A 51 10.39 19.55 6.82
C GLN A 51 10.56 18.03 6.92
N SER A 52 11.00 17.53 8.07
CA SER A 52 11.13 16.09 8.33
C SER A 52 9.76 15.40 8.34
N GLY A 53 8.75 16.02 8.95
CA GLY A 53 7.38 15.53 8.96
C GLY A 53 6.75 15.47 7.57
N LEU A 54 6.97 16.49 6.74
CA LEU A 54 6.53 16.50 5.34
C LEU A 54 7.21 15.40 4.52
N SER A 55 8.50 15.15 4.73
CA SER A 55 9.21 14.05 4.06
C SER A 55 8.65 12.68 4.48
N ALA A 56 8.36 12.47 5.76
CA ALA A 56 7.74 11.24 6.24
C ALA A 56 6.33 11.04 5.62
N LEU A 57 5.51 12.08 5.60
CA LEU A 57 4.18 12.04 4.99
C LEU A 57 4.23 11.76 3.49
N TYR A 58 5.22 12.30 2.77
CA TYR A 58 5.39 12.03 1.35
C TYR A 58 5.67 10.56 1.06
N ASN A 59 6.56 9.94 1.85
CA ASN A 59 6.84 8.51 1.73
C ASN A 59 5.59 7.66 2.04
N LEU A 60 4.87 8.00 3.11
CA LEU A 60 3.61 7.33 3.46
C LEU A 60 2.58 7.47 2.33
N GLU A 61 2.44 8.64 1.73
CA GLU A 61 1.53 8.84 0.60
C GLU A 61 1.93 7.97 -0.60
N GLN A 62 3.22 7.87 -0.92
CA GLN A 62 3.71 7.02 -1.99
C GLN A 62 3.40 5.55 -1.74
N ASP A 63 3.61 5.05 -0.53
CA ASP A 63 3.34 3.66 -0.16
C ASP A 63 1.83 3.36 -0.13
N ILE A 64 1.01 4.27 0.41
CA ILE A 64 -0.45 4.13 0.46
C ILE A 64 -1.05 4.16 -0.95
N ARG A 65 -0.52 4.99 -1.86
CA ARG A 65 -0.97 5.04 -3.27
C ARG A 65 -0.75 3.72 -4.00
N LEU A 66 0.23 2.92 -3.58
CA LEU A 66 0.49 1.58 -4.11
C LEU A 66 -0.27 0.49 -3.37
N GLY A 67 -0.82 0.78 -2.19
CA GLY A 67 -1.69 -0.13 -1.46
C GLY A 67 -2.92 -0.52 -2.30
N GLY A 68 -3.21 -1.81 -2.36
CA GLY A 68 -4.32 -2.37 -3.14
C GLY A 68 -4.02 -2.49 -4.64
N PHE A 69 -2.82 -2.15 -5.09
CA PHE A 69 -2.45 -2.34 -6.49
C PHE A 69 -2.58 -3.83 -6.87
N GLY A 70 -3.36 -4.09 -7.93
CA GLY A 70 -3.70 -5.44 -8.40
C GLY A 70 -4.85 -6.14 -7.66
N LEU A 71 -5.19 -5.71 -6.42
CA LEU A 71 -6.27 -6.30 -5.63
C LEU A 71 -7.62 -5.65 -5.92
N VAL A 72 -7.62 -4.37 -6.31
CA VAL A 72 -8.84 -3.58 -6.50
C VAL A 72 -9.21 -3.53 -7.98
N LYS A 73 -10.46 -3.85 -8.30
CA LYS A 73 -11.02 -3.64 -9.64
C LYS A 73 -11.16 -2.13 -9.86
N PRO A 74 -10.47 -1.52 -10.84
CA PRO A 74 -10.63 -0.10 -11.09
C PRO A 74 -12.05 0.16 -11.60
N GLY A 75 -12.66 1.23 -11.11
CA GLY A 75 -13.91 1.69 -11.66
C GLY A 75 -13.70 2.15 -13.10
N ILE A 76 -14.47 1.62 -14.04
CA ILE A 76 -14.39 2.02 -15.44
C ILE A 76 -15.56 2.91 -15.82
N VAL A 77 -15.27 3.91 -16.65
CA VAL A 77 -16.27 4.78 -17.25
C VAL A 77 -16.35 4.48 -18.72
N PHE A 78 -17.45 3.89 -19.15
CA PHE A 78 -17.75 3.68 -20.56
C PHE A 78 -19.15 4.16 -20.87
N ASN A 79 -19.29 4.99 -21.90
CA ASN A 79 -20.56 5.49 -22.41
C ASN A 79 -21.55 5.95 -21.31
N LYS A 80 -21.11 6.90 -20.47
CA LYS A 80 -21.86 7.48 -19.33
C LYS A 80 -22.20 6.52 -18.18
N THR A 81 -21.92 5.23 -18.29
CA THR A 81 -22.01 4.27 -17.18
C THR A 81 -20.72 4.33 -16.36
N ARG A 82 -20.83 4.58 -15.06
CA ARG A 82 -19.72 4.49 -14.11
C ARG A 82 -19.85 3.16 -13.38
N LEU A 83 -18.97 2.22 -13.68
CA LEU A 83 -18.79 1.05 -12.83
C LEU A 83 -17.88 1.49 -11.69
N GLN A 84 -18.39 1.43 -10.46
CA GLN A 84 -17.60 1.74 -9.28
C GLN A 84 -16.45 0.74 -9.16
N GLY A 85 -15.28 1.20 -8.74
CA GLY A 85 -14.20 0.29 -8.39
C GLY A 85 -14.61 -0.52 -7.16
N SER A 86 -14.33 -1.81 -7.16
CA SER A 86 -14.73 -2.72 -6.10
C SER A 86 -13.58 -3.63 -5.70
N ILE A 87 -13.55 -4.01 -4.43
CA ILE A 87 -12.69 -5.11 -3.99
C ILE A 87 -13.42 -6.41 -4.37
N PRO A 88 -12.79 -7.35 -5.10
CA PRO A 88 -13.43 -8.57 -5.58
C PRO A 88 -13.94 -9.46 -4.43
N CYS A 89 -13.31 -9.38 -3.26
CA CYS A 89 -13.66 -10.14 -2.06
C CYS A 89 -13.02 -9.51 -0.83
N GLN A 90 -13.59 -9.73 0.36
CA GLN A 90 -13.00 -9.26 1.63
C GLN A 90 -12.02 -10.27 2.25
N LYS A 91 -12.15 -11.54 1.86
CA LYS A 91 -11.29 -12.63 2.29
C LYS A 91 -10.80 -13.41 1.09
N ILE A 92 -9.54 -13.83 1.17
CA ILE A 92 -8.92 -14.75 0.25
C ILE A 92 -8.71 -16.06 1.01
N ASP A 93 -9.43 -17.09 0.60
CA ASP A 93 -9.26 -18.45 1.06
C ASP A 93 -8.05 -19.06 0.36
N ALA A 94 -6.97 -19.21 1.13
CA ALA A 94 -5.83 -20.02 0.78
C ALA A 94 -5.94 -21.37 1.51
N PHE A 95 -5.85 -22.47 0.77
CA PHE A 95 -5.92 -23.81 1.37
C PHE A 95 -4.57 -24.16 2.04
N GLY A 96 -4.51 -24.10 3.38
CA GLY A 96 -3.31 -24.36 4.19
C GLY A 96 -3.44 -23.83 5.62
N ASN A 97 -2.39 -23.98 6.47
CA ASN A 97 -2.42 -23.56 7.89
C ASN A 97 -2.87 -22.10 8.05
N SER A 98 -4.15 -21.93 8.43
CA SER A 98 -4.75 -20.72 8.99
C SER A 98 -4.22 -19.39 8.44
N SER A 99 -4.23 -19.21 7.12
CA SER A 99 -3.80 -17.94 6.52
C SER A 99 -4.91 -17.41 5.62
N THR A 100 -6.01 -16.99 6.23
CA THR A 100 -6.93 -16.06 5.57
C THR A 100 -6.19 -14.75 5.39
N PHE A 101 -5.78 -14.42 4.17
CA PHE A 101 -5.23 -13.10 3.89
C PHE A 101 -6.38 -12.11 3.73
N GLN A 102 -6.33 -11.04 4.51
CA GLN A 102 -7.32 -9.98 4.45
C GLN A 102 -6.95 -9.05 3.29
N SER A 103 -7.85 -8.90 2.31
CA SER A 103 -7.63 -8.10 1.09
C SER A 103 -7.69 -6.59 1.34
N ILE A 104 -7.45 -6.15 2.58
CA ILE A 104 -7.43 -4.74 2.95
C ILE A 104 -6.15 -4.12 2.38
N PRO A 105 -6.25 -3.10 1.50
CA PRO A 105 -5.09 -2.44 0.89
C PRO A 105 -4.08 -1.87 1.88
N VAL A 106 -4.57 -1.33 3.00
CA VAL A 106 -3.77 -0.68 4.03
C VAL A 106 -4.36 -1.02 5.40
N GLN A 107 -3.56 -1.65 6.26
CA GLN A 107 -3.95 -2.05 7.60
C GLN A 107 -2.98 -1.47 8.63
N SER A 108 -3.52 -0.88 9.70
CA SER A 108 -2.75 -0.58 10.89
C SER A 108 -2.69 -1.79 11.80
N GLN A 109 -1.49 -2.20 12.20
CA GLN A 109 -1.24 -3.20 13.22
C GLN A 109 -0.63 -2.51 14.43
N ASP A 110 -1.36 -2.54 15.54
CA ASP A 110 -0.92 -2.04 16.85
C ASP A 110 0.32 -2.81 17.31
N GLY A 111 1.36 -2.07 17.69
CA GLY A 111 2.61 -2.65 18.21
C GLY A 111 2.44 -3.23 19.61
N GLY A 112 1.45 -2.76 20.37
CA GLY A 112 1.19 -3.16 21.76
C GLY A 112 2.25 -2.65 22.75
N GLY A 113 1.84 -2.43 24.01
CA GLY A 113 2.79 -2.19 25.11
C GLY A 113 3.70 -0.95 24.98
N GLY A 114 3.31 0.05 24.18
CA GLY A 114 4.12 1.24 23.91
C GLY A 114 5.18 1.08 22.82
N LEU A 115 5.14 -0.04 22.07
CA LEU A 115 5.90 -0.22 20.83
C LEU A 115 5.29 0.61 19.69
N SER A 116 6.06 0.81 18.62
CA SER A 116 5.58 1.53 17.44
C SER A 116 4.57 0.71 16.65
N ASP A 117 3.49 1.36 16.22
CA ASP A 117 2.53 0.78 15.28
C ASP A 117 3.16 0.56 13.91
N THR A 118 2.63 -0.42 13.19
CA THR A 118 3.07 -0.75 11.84
C THR A 118 1.92 -0.54 10.86
N LEU A 119 2.23 0.12 9.74
CA LEU A 119 1.31 0.24 8.62
C LEU A 119 1.70 -0.80 7.58
N VAL A 120 0.83 -1.78 7.38
CA VAL A 120 1.03 -2.83 6.37
C VAL A 120 0.26 -2.44 5.12
N THR A 121 0.96 -2.27 4.00
CA THR A 121 0.35 -2.04 2.69
C THR A 121 0.40 -3.34 1.88
N ALA A 122 -0.76 -3.84 1.48
CA ALA A 122 -0.86 -5.03 0.65
C ALA A 122 -0.89 -4.62 -0.82
N ARG A 123 0.03 -5.16 -1.63
CA ARG A 123 0.07 -4.97 -3.09
C ARG A 123 0.47 -6.29 -3.73
N LEU A 124 -0.03 -6.55 -4.93
CA LEU A 124 0.45 -7.70 -5.71
C LEU A 124 1.60 -7.23 -6.60
N ASP A 125 2.75 -7.85 -6.44
CA ASP A 125 3.91 -7.66 -7.28
C ASP A 125 4.02 -8.81 -8.27
N THR A 126 3.68 -8.55 -9.54
CA THR A 126 4.01 -9.52 -10.58
C THR A 126 5.50 -9.38 -10.94
N ALA A 127 6.16 -10.50 -11.25
CA ALA A 127 7.54 -10.55 -11.76
C ALA A 127 7.76 -9.75 -13.08
N LEU A 128 6.71 -9.12 -13.61
CA LEU A 128 6.73 -8.27 -14.79
C LEU A 128 6.95 -6.78 -14.50
N GLY A 129 7.28 -6.40 -13.26
CA GLY A 129 7.81 -5.07 -12.96
C GLY A 129 6.85 -3.94 -13.35
N GLY A 130 5.81 -3.73 -12.54
CA GLY A 130 5.16 -2.42 -12.39
C GLY A 130 4.47 -1.79 -13.61
N VAL A 131 4.34 -2.47 -14.75
CA VAL A 131 3.63 -1.93 -15.92
C VAL A 131 2.62 -2.93 -16.45
N THR A 132 1.37 -2.45 -16.57
CA THR A 132 0.15 -3.12 -17.04
C THR A 132 -0.41 -4.16 -16.06
N THR A 133 -1.62 -4.06 -15.52
CA THR A 133 -2.84 -3.40 -16.00
C THR A 133 -3.92 -3.58 -14.93
N GLY A 134 -4.85 -2.65 -14.79
CA GLY A 134 -6.10 -2.91 -14.07
C GLY A 134 -7.00 -3.89 -14.84
N GLN A 135 -6.59 -5.15 -14.97
CA GLN A 135 -7.23 -6.07 -15.91
C GLN A 135 -7.58 -7.39 -15.26
N MET A 136 -8.88 -7.67 -15.31
CA MET A 136 -9.38 -9.02 -15.22
C MET A 136 -8.63 -9.84 -16.27
N HIS A 137 -8.00 -10.94 -15.85
CA HIS A 137 -7.26 -11.76 -16.79
C HIS A 137 -8.21 -12.73 -17.48
N GLY A 138 -9.35 -13.09 -16.91
CA GLY A 138 -10.37 -13.84 -17.63
C GLY A 138 -11.62 -14.09 -16.83
N TYR A 139 -12.44 -15.00 -17.33
CA TYR A 139 -13.69 -15.45 -16.74
C TYR A 139 -13.77 -16.97 -16.79
N LEU A 140 -14.34 -17.59 -15.75
CA LEU A 140 -14.68 -19.01 -15.78
C LEU A 140 -15.82 -19.24 -16.77
N VAL A 141 -15.60 -20.13 -17.71
CA VAL A 141 -16.57 -20.49 -18.75
C VAL A 141 -17.00 -21.93 -18.60
N ASP A 142 -18.06 -22.32 -19.30
CA ASP A 142 -18.44 -23.72 -19.34
C ASP A 142 -17.37 -24.60 -19.98
N ALA A 143 -17.29 -25.85 -19.52
CA ALA A 143 -16.44 -26.84 -20.16
C ALA A 143 -16.86 -27.04 -21.63
N PRO A 144 -15.93 -27.29 -22.55
CA PRO A 144 -16.27 -27.50 -23.96
C PRO A 144 -17.33 -28.59 -24.14
N GLY A 145 -18.47 -28.22 -24.75
CA GLY A 145 -19.60 -29.13 -24.97
C GLY A 145 -20.61 -29.24 -23.82
N ALA A 146 -20.42 -28.53 -22.69
CA ALA A 146 -21.42 -28.41 -21.64
C ALA A 146 -22.53 -27.41 -22.02
N ALA A 147 -23.71 -27.56 -21.40
CA ALA A 147 -24.78 -26.58 -21.55
C ALA A 147 -24.39 -25.27 -20.84
N ALA A 148 -24.79 -24.12 -21.40
CA ALA A 148 -24.45 -22.82 -20.86
C ALA A 148 -24.91 -22.66 -19.39
N GLY A 149 -24.01 -22.21 -18.53
CA GLY A 149 -24.27 -21.93 -17.11
C GLY A 149 -24.29 -23.16 -16.20
N THR A 150 -23.88 -24.35 -16.67
CA THR A 150 -24.01 -25.60 -15.89
C THR A 150 -22.71 -26.06 -15.23
N THR A 151 -21.55 -25.58 -15.70
CA THR A 151 -20.26 -26.03 -15.18
C THR A 151 -19.96 -25.41 -13.83
N THR A 152 -19.78 -26.24 -12.80
CA THR A 152 -19.50 -25.78 -11.44
C THR A 152 -18.05 -26.07 -11.07
N TYR A 153 -17.31 -25.03 -10.69
CA TYR A 153 -15.95 -25.13 -10.21
C TYR A 153 -15.91 -24.97 -8.70
N SER A 154 -15.07 -25.74 -8.05
CA SER A 154 -14.81 -25.62 -6.62
C SER A 154 -13.42 -25.06 -6.42
N GLY A 155 -13.17 -24.41 -5.28
CA GLY A 155 -11.81 -24.02 -4.88
C GLY A 155 -10.80 -25.17 -4.81
N SER A 156 -11.25 -26.43 -4.86
CA SER A 156 -10.40 -27.63 -4.94
C SER A 156 -10.38 -28.31 -6.32
N SER A 157 -10.94 -27.70 -7.35
CA SER A 157 -10.94 -28.25 -8.71
C SER A 157 -9.52 -28.42 -9.26
N SER A 158 -9.23 -29.56 -9.90
CA SER A 158 -7.94 -29.85 -10.57
C SER A 158 -7.82 -29.22 -11.96
N SER A 159 -8.89 -28.62 -12.45
CA SER A 159 -8.97 -27.96 -13.75
C SER A 159 -10.10 -26.96 -13.74
N ILE A 160 -9.88 -25.82 -14.39
CA ILE A 160 -10.89 -24.79 -14.64
C ILE A 160 -10.90 -24.47 -16.13
N THR A 161 -12.08 -24.24 -16.71
CA THR A 161 -12.16 -23.73 -18.07
C THR A 161 -12.27 -22.22 -18.01
N VAL A 162 -11.36 -21.55 -18.71
CA VAL A 162 -11.18 -20.11 -18.65
C VAL A 162 -11.29 -19.53 -20.05
N ASP A 163 -11.89 -18.35 -20.13
CA ASP A 163 -11.77 -17.46 -21.28
C ASP A 163 -10.95 -16.25 -20.83
N THR A 164 -9.76 -16.12 -21.39
CA THR A 164 -8.76 -15.11 -21.02
C THR A 164 -8.10 -14.57 -22.28
N GLY A 165 -7.92 -13.25 -22.32
CA GLY A 165 -7.15 -12.56 -23.36
C GLY A 165 -5.64 -12.64 -23.18
N LYS A 166 -5.14 -13.39 -22.18
CA LYS A 166 -3.72 -13.47 -21.80
C LYS A 166 -3.30 -14.91 -21.51
N ALA A 167 -2.00 -15.16 -21.65
CA ALA A 167 -1.41 -16.44 -21.27
C ALA A 167 -1.29 -16.55 -19.75
N LEU A 168 -1.51 -17.74 -19.20
CA LEU A 168 -1.27 -18.09 -17.79
C LEU A 168 -0.10 -19.06 -17.75
N LYS A 169 0.98 -18.77 -17.02
CA LYS A 169 2.16 -19.64 -16.98
C LYS A 169 2.04 -20.66 -15.87
N ALA A 170 2.70 -21.81 -16.04
CA ALA A 170 2.87 -22.76 -14.95
C ALA A 170 3.49 -22.06 -13.73
N ASN A 171 2.97 -22.37 -12.55
CA ASN A 171 3.30 -21.77 -11.25
C ASN A 171 2.78 -20.34 -11.01
N ASP A 172 2.02 -19.75 -11.94
CA ASP A 172 1.31 -18.49 -11.65
C ASP A 172 0.21 -18.74 -10.63
N TYR A 173 0.06 -17.83 -9.67
CA TYR A 173 -1.08 -17.79 -8.78
C TYR A 173 -2.22 -17.02 -9.42
N ILE A 174 -3.43 -17.52 -9.23
CA ILE A 174 -4.65 -16.89 -9.71
C ILE A 174 -5.65 -16.79 -8.56
N LEU A 175 -6.40 -15.69 -8.54
CA LEU A 175 -7.54 -15.50 -7.66
C LEU A 175 -8.81 -15.66 -8.47
N VAL A 176 -9.71 -16.50 -7.96
CA VAL A 176 -11.06 -16.66 -8.49
C VAL A 176 -12.04 -15.94 -7.58
N SER A 177 -12.86 -15.06 -8.15
CA SER A 177 -13.82 -14.24 -7.41
C SER A 177 -15.19 -14.26 -8.05
N GLN A 178 -16.22 -14.44 -7.24
CA GLN A 178 -17.61 -14.28 -7.67
C GLN A 178 -18.44 -13.76 -6.50
N PRO A 179 -18.89 -12.49 -6.52
CA PRO A 179 -19.78 -11.98 -5.49
C PRO A 179 -21.08 -12.81 -5.41
N PRO A 180 -21.58 -13.15 -4.20
CA PRO A 180 -21.13 -12.73 -2.88
C PRO A 180 -20.09 -13.65 -2.21
N SER A 181 -19.58 -14.67 -2.90
CA SER A 181 -18.64 -15.66 -2.36
C SER A 181 -17.24 -15.07 -2.13
N ASP A 182 -16.49 -15.66 -1.20
CA ASP A 182 -15.09 -15.32 -0.94
C ASP A 182 -14.18 -15.66 -2.13
N CYS A 183 -12.98 -15.05 -2.19
CA CYS A 183 -12.01 -15.40 -3.23
C CYS A 183 -11.28 -16.68 -2.90
N THR A 184 -10.99 -17.50 -3.90
CA THR A 184 -10.10 -18.64 -3.76
C THR A 184 -8.78 -18.38 -4.47
N LEU A 185 -7.67 -18.66 -3.79
CA LEU A 185 -6.34 -18.71 -4.40
C LEU A 185 -6.08 -20.09 -5.00
N MET A 186 -5.71 -20.13 -6.28
CA MET A 186 -5.31 -21.34 -7.01
C MET A 186 -3.95 -21.13 -7.67
N GLN A 187 -3.29 -22.22 -8.06
CA GLN A 187 -2.02 -22.14 -8.80
C GLN A 187 -2.15 -22.90 -10.12
N VAL A 188 -1.64 -22.29 -11.17
CA VAL A 188 -1.66 -22.83 -12.53
C VAL A 188 -0.65 -23.97 -12.60
N ALA A 189 -1.10 -25.18 -12.90
CA ALA A 189 -0.23 -26.37 -12.93
C ALA A 189 0.56 -26.48 -14.24
N SER A 190 0.03 -25.93 -15.33
CA SER A 190 0.65 -26.02 -16.66
C SER A 190 0.43 -24.73 -17.44
N THR A 191 1.44 -24.30 -18.20
CA THR A 191 1.38 -23.07 -19.01
C THR A 191 0.28 -23.16 -20.06
N TYR A 192 -0.65 -22.22 -20.01
CA TYR A 192 -1.60 -21.89 -21.04
C TYR A 192 -1.07 -20.73 -21.90
N ASN A 193 -0.91 -20.96 -23.20
CA ASN A 193 -0.41 -19.96 -24.14
C ASN A 193 -1.53 -19.40 -25.02
N TYR A 194 -2.01 -18.20 -24.68
CA TYR A 194 -3.03 -17.48 -25.44
C TYR A 194 -2.64 -17.21 -26.91
N ALA A 195 -1.35 -16.97 -27.20
CA ALA A 195 -0.88 -16.63 -28.54
C ALA A 195 -0.78 -17.84 -29.50
N ALA A 196 -0.94 -19.07 -29.00
CA ALA A 196 -0.87 -20.29 -29.80
C ALA A 196 -2.25 -20.71 -30.38
N LEU A 197 -3.31 -19.95 -30.10
CA LEU A 197 -4.66 -20.22 -30.59
C LEU A 197 -4.85 -19.62 -31.99
N ALA A 198 -5.19 -20.46 -32.97
CA ALA A 198 -5.36 -20.10 -34.37
C ALA A 198 -6.67 -19.31 -34.67
N ALA A 199 -7.49 -19.04 -33.66
CA ALA A 199 -8.76 -18.31 -33.76
C ALA A 199 -9.07 -17.58 -32.44
N PRO A 200 -9.86 -16.48 -32.45
CA PRO A 200 -10.25 -15.82 -31.21
C PRO A 200 -11.20 -16.73 -30.41
N ALA A 201 -10.75 -17.10 -29.20
CA ALA A 201 -11.51 -17.62 -28.06
C ALA A 201 -12.38 -18.86 -28.30
N ASP A 202 -11.78 -20.04 -28.23
CA ASP A 202 -12.49 -21.20 -27.67
C ASP A 202 -12.21 -21.26 -26.15
N PRO A 203 -13.22 -21.52 -25.31
CA PRO A 203 -13.03 -21.75 -23.88
C PRO A 203 -12.06 -22.91 -23.68
N THR A 204 -10.95 -22.68 -22.98
CA THR A 204 -9.87 -23.67 -22.84
C THR A 204 -9.74 -24.13 -21.41
N THR A 205 -9.57 -25.44 -21.24
CA THR A 205 -9.44 -26.04 -19.92
C THR A 205 -7.99 -25.93 -19.46
N VAL A 206 -7.77 -25.10 -18.45
CA VAL A 206 -6.48 -24.90 -17.80
C VAL A 206 -6.41 -25.85 -16.62
N SER A 207 -5.34 -26.66 -16.59
CA SER A 207 -5.05 -27.48 -15.43
C SER A 207 -4.57 -26.57 -14.31
N VAL A 208 -5.28 -26.61 -13.19
CA VAL A 208 -4.94 -25.85 -11.99
C VAL A 208 -4.72 -26.85 -10.88
N GLY A 209 -3.63 -26.69 -10.15
CA GLY A 209 -3.49 -27.37 -8.88
C GLY A 209 -4.45 -26.71 -7.90
N SER A 210 -5.06 -27.51 -7.02
CA SER A 210 -5.32 -26.98 -5.69
C SER A 210 -3.95 -26.64 -5.12
N ALA A 211 -3.56 -25.36 -5.17
CA ALA A 211 -2.33 -24.94 -4.52
C ALA A 211 -2.54 -25.11 -3.02
N SER A 212 -2.19 -26.29 -2.52
CA SER A 212 -1.38 -26.34 -1.32
C SER A 212 -0.05 -25.69 -1.70
N ASN A 213 0.13 -24.38 -1.46
CA ASN A 213 1.48 -23.84 -1.37
C ASN A 213 1.86 -23.78 0.12
N PRO A 214 2.69 -24.69 0.68
CA PRO A 214 3.44 -25.79 0.08
C PRO A 214 2.89 -27.18 0.48
N ALA A 215 3.50 -28.22 -0.08
CA ALA A 215 3.39 -29.60 0.38
C ALA A 215 3.71 -29.69 1.89
N GLY A 216 2.68 -29.79 2.73
CA GLY A 216 2.87 -30.04 4.14
C GLY A 216 1.74 -29.53 5.02
N ASN A 217 1.01 -30.48 5.58
CA ASN A 217 0.15 -30.37 6.76
C ASN A 217 -1.33 -30.00 6.55
N THR A 218 -2.13 -31.02 6.81
CA THR A 218 -3.54 -31.09 7.11
C THR A 218 -4.00 -30.10 8.20
N SER A 219 -4.63 -29.00 7.79
CA SER A 219 -5.57 -28.27 8.65
C SER A 219 -6.77 -27.90 7.78
N ALA A 220 -7.98 -28.18 8.29
CA ALA A 220 -9.25 -28.18 7.57
C ALA A 220 -9.34 -27.19 6.40
N ALA A 221 -9.53 -27.73 5.20
CA ALA A 221 -9.80 -26.94 4.00
C ALA A 221 -10.93 -25.95 4.31
N PRO A 222 -10.77 -24.63 4.02
CA PRO A 222 -11.93 -23.74 4.00
C PRO A 222 -13.03 -24.38 3.14
N THR A 223 -14.31 -24.21 3.52
CA THR A 223 -15.45 -24.68 2.72
C THR A 223 -15.25 -24.18 1.30
N ALA A 224 -14.89 -25.08 0.39
CA ALA A 224 -14.41 -24.67 -0.91
C ALA A 224 -15.50 -23.87 -1.62
N ALA A 225 -15.23 -22.58 -1.82
CA ALA A 225 -16.16 -21.70 -2.52
C ALA A 225 -16.48 -22.32 -3.88
N THR A 226 -17.75 -22.23 -4.24
CA THR A 226 -18.26 -22.76 -5.50
C THR A 226 -18.47 -21.61 -6.46
N TYR A 227 -17.95 -21.78 -7.66
CA TYR A 227 -17.96 -20.79 -8.72
C TYR A 227 -18.72 -21.37 -9.93
N THR A 228 -19.53 -20.53 -10.56
CA THR A 228 -20.24 -20.87 -11.80
C THR A 228 -19.52 -20.24 -12.98
N PRO A 229 -19.93 -20.53 -14.23
CA PRO A 229 -19.49 -19.73 -15.36
C PRO A 229 -19.98 -18.33 -15.06
N GLY A 230 -19.07 -17.43 -14.73
CA GLY A 230 -19.45 -16.26 -13.93
C GLY A 230 -18.26 -15.58 -13.30
N ALA A 231 -17.39 -16.41 -12.77
CA ALA A 231 -16.39 -15.94 -11.87
C ALA A 231 -15.26 -15.22 -12.62
N GLU A 232 -14.82 -14.14 -12.02
CA GLU A 232 -13.68 -13.36 -12.46
C GLU A 232 -12.39 -14.08 -12.06
N ILE A 233 -11.42 -14.05 -12.97
CA ILE A 233 -10.07 -14.58 -12.74
C ILE A 233 -9.09 -13.43 -12.80
N ILE A 234 -8.33 -13.30 -11.73
CA ILE A 234 -7.27 -12.32 -11.58
C ILE A 234 -5.98 -13.10 -11.47
N ASP A 235 -5.11 -13.00 -12.46
CA ASP A 235 -3.78 -13.60 -12.38
C ASP A 235 -2.83 -12.63 -11.68
N ILE A 236 -2.21 -13.14 -10.62
CA ILE A 236 -1.39 -12.37 -9.68
C ILE A 236 0.10 -12.70 -9.83
N GLY A 237 0.47 -13.49 -10.85
CA GLY A 237 1.85 -13.85 -11.15
C GLY A 237 2.43 -14.90 -10.20
N GLN A 238 3.75 -15.05 -10.25
CA GLN A 238 4.49 -16.05 -9.46
C GLN A 238 5.00 -15.42 -8.17
N SER A 239 4.82 -16.11 -7.04
CA SER A 239 5.51 -15.72 -5.80
C SER A 239 7.02 -15.96 -6.00
N ASN A 240 7.81 -14.91 -5.97
CA ASN A 240 9.26 -15.07 -5.88
C ASN A 240 9.59 -15.63 -4.48
N PRO A 241 10.35 -16.73 -4.34
CA PRO A 241 10.78 -17.21 -3.03
C PRO A 241 11.68 -16.21 -2.29
#